data_AF-A0A6V7HTM7-F1
#
_entry.id   AF-A0A6V7HTM7-F1
#
_cell.length_a   1.000
_cell.length_b   1.000
_cell.length_c   1.000
_cell.angle_alpha   90.00
_cell.angle_beta   90.00
_cell.angle_gamma   90.00
#
_symmetry.space_group_name_H-M   'P 1'
#
loop_
_entity.id
_entity.type
_entity.pdbx_description
1 polymer ?
#
loop_
_entity_poly.entity_id
_entity_poly.type
_entity_poly.pdbx_seq_one_letter_code
_entity_poly.pdbx_strand_id
1 'polypeptide(L)'
;VKNAILTDEIYCPPETSVLLASYAVQARHGDFQKGIHTPGFLANDRLLPQRVMDQHKISKDEWESSITKWWQEHRGMLREDAMMEYLKIAQ
;
A
#
# COMPACT_ATOMS: atom_id res chain seq x y z
N VAL A 1 13.73 1.23 -4.53
CA VAL A 1 12.81 2.33 -4.16
C VAL A 1 11.86 1.93 -3.03
N LYS A 2 10.98 0.91 -3.19
CA LYS A 2 10.08 0.47 -2.11
C LYS A 2 10.76 0.26 -0.75
N ASN A 3 11.87 -0.48 -0.70
CA ASN A 3 12.59 -0.72 0.55
C ASN A 3 13.13 0.57 1.17
N ALA A 4 13.67 1.50 0.36
CA ALA A 4 14.19 2.79 0.82
C ALA A 4 13.09 3.68 1.43
N ILE A 5 11.86 3.64 0.90
CA ILE A 5 10.71 4.31 1.51
C ILE A 5 10.34 3.64 2.84
N LEU A 6 10.28 2.30 2.87
CA LEU A 6 9.91 1.54 4.07
C LEU A 6 10.95 1.61 5.20
N THR A 7 12.21 1.90 4.88
CA THR A 7 13.31 2.12 5.84
C THR A 7 13.52 3.60 6.19
N ASP A 8 12.65 4.50 5.70
CA ASP A 8 12.78 5.95 5.85
C ASP A 8 14.10 6.53 5.28
N GLU A 9 14.80 5.82 4.39
CA GLU A 9 15.93 6.38 3.60
C GLU A 9 15.44 7.45 2.61
N ILE A 10 14.22 7.27 2.10
CA ILE A 10 13.51 8.26 1.28
C ILE A 10 12.29 8.73 2.08
N TYR A 11 12.23 10.03 2.35
CA TYR A 11 11.05 10.61 2.98
C TYR A 11 9.83 10.45 2.08
N CYS A 12 8.76 9.89 2.63
CA CYS A 12 7.45 9.78 1.98
C CYS A 12 6.37 10.29 2.94
N PRO A 13 5.51 11.24 2.54
CA PRO A 13 4.41 11.69 3.39
C PRO A 13 3.36 10.57 3.57
N PRO A 14 2.53 10.63 4.64
CA PRO A 14 1.54 9.58 4.95
C PRO A 14 0.60 9.26 3.79
N GLU A 15 0.03 10.28 3.14
CA GLU A 15 -0.94 10.14 2.06
C GLU A 15 -0.33 9.41 0.85
N THR A 16 0.88 9.80 0.46
CA THR A 16 1.62 9.13 -0.61
C THR A 16 2.03 7.71 -0.22
N SER A 17 2.38 7.48 1.05
CA SER A 17 2.74 6.13 1.54
C SER A 17 1.56 5.16 1.43
N VAL A 18 0.35 5.61 1.76
CA VAL A 18 -0.88 4.81 1.61
C VAL A 18 -1.17 4.51 0.13
N LEU A 19 -1.04 5.51 -0.73
CA LEU A 19 -1.26 5.33 -2.16
C LEU A 19 -0.24 4.34 -2.76
N LEU A 20 1.04 4.50 -2.45
CA LEU A 20 2.10 3.58 -2.84
C LEU A 20 1.85 2.17 -2.30
N ALA A 21 1.40 2.03 -1.06
CA ALA A 21 1.03 0.74 -0.50
C ALA A 21 -0.09 0.07 -1.32
N SER A 22 -1.11 0.82 -1.75
CA SER A 22 -2.20 0.28 -2.57
C SER A 22 -1.72 -0.26 -3.93
N TYR A 23 -0.80 0.46 -4.60
CA TYR A 23 -0.16 -0.03 -5.82
C TYR A 23 0.71 -1.26 -5.58
N ALA A 24 1.44 -1.29 -4.46
CA ALA A 24 2.25 -2.45 -4.09
C ALA A 24 1.40 -3.70 -3.82
N VAL A 25 0.20 -3.52 -3.25
CA VAL A 25 -0.76 -4.60 -3.03
C VAL A 25 -1.37 -5.07 -4.36
N GLN A 26 -1.77 -4.16 -5.25
CA GLN A 26 -2.26 -4.50 -6.60
C GLN A 26 -1.19 -5.26 -7.40
N ALA A 27 0.06 -4.79 -7.41
CA ALA A 27 1.16 -5.46 -8.11
C ALA A 27 1.44 -6.87 -7.56
N ARG A 28 1.28 -7.07 -6.25
CA ARG A 28 1.56 -8.35 -5.59
C ARG A 28 0.41 -9.36 -5.74
N HIS A 29 -0.81 -8.91 -5.47
CA HIS A 29 -1.98 -9.78 -5.31
C HIS A 29 -2.93 -9.73 -6.52
N GLY A 30 -2.84 -8.70 -7.36
CA GLY A 30 -3.80 -8.43 -8.44
C GLY A 30 -5.06 -7.74 -7.92
N ASP A 31 -6.17 -7.86 -8.65
CA ASP A 31 -7.43 -7.22 -8.29
C ASP A 31 -7.97 -7.65 -6.94
N PHE A 32 -8.50 -6.68 -6.18
CA PHE A 32 -9.21 -6.96 -4.95
C PHE A 32 -10.46 -7.82 -5.17
N GLN A 33 -10.61 -8.89 -4.38
CA GLN A 33 -11.76 -9.78 -4.38
C GLN A 33 -12.31 -9.94 -2.97
N LYS A 34 -13.51 -9.40 -2.71
CA LYS A 34 -14.14 -9.38 -1.37
C LYS A 34 -14.30 -10.77 -0.73
N GLY A 35 -14.46 -11.83 -1.53
CA GLY A 35 -14.59 -13.20 -1.02
C GLY A 35 -13.27 -13.88 -0.64
N ILE A 36 -12.14 -13.34 -1.10
CA ILE A 36 -10.80 -13.92 -0.89
C ILE A 36 -10.00 -13.03 0.08
N HIS A 37 -10.04 -11.72 -0.12
CA HIS A 37 -9.28 -10.74 0.64
C HIS A 37 -10.13 -10.22 1.81
N THR A 38 -10.16 -10.99 2.90
CA THR A 38 -10.84 -10.63 4.15
C THR A 38 -9.97 -9.76 5.05
N PRO A 39 -10.53 -9.08 6.07
CA PRO A 39 -9.72 -8.32 7.04
C PRO A 39 -8.59 -9.16 7.65
N GLY A 40 -7.40 -8.59 7.75
CA GLY A 40 -6.18 -9.26 8.20
C GLY A 40 -5.39 -9.94 7.09
N PHE A 41 -5.89 -9.94 5.85
CA PHE A 41 -5.17 -10.48 4.68
C PHE A 41 -3.82 -9.77 4.48
N LEU A 42 -3.75 -8.46 4.78
CA LEU A 42 -2.52 -7.67 4.62
C LEU A 42 -1.68 -7.58 5.90
N ALA A 43 -2.06 -8.25 6.99
CA ALA A 43 -1.39 -8.12 8.29
C ALA A 43 0.10 -8.51 8.27
N ASN A 44 0.51 -9.38 7.35
CA ASN A 44 1.91 -9.82 7.18
C ASN A 44 2.70 -8.95 6.18
N ASP A 45 2.05 -8.02 5.50
CA ASP A 45 2.68 -7.19 4.48
C ASP A 45 3.27 -5.93 5.13
N ARG A 46 4.56 -5.69 4.91
CA ARG A 46 5.20 -4.42 5.29
C ARG A 46 4.83 -3.35 4.26
N LEU A 47 3.75 -2.62 4.54
CA LEU A 47 3.13 -1.68 3.60
C LEU A 47 3.49 -0.21 3.86
N LEU A 48 3.68 0.18 5.13
CA LEU A 48 3.95 1.56 5.52
C LEU A 48 5.29 1.69 6.26
N PRO A 49 5.97 2.85 6.15
CA PRO A 49 7.12 3.16 7.01
C PRO A 49 6.72 3.23 8.48
N GLN A 50 7.61 2.85 9.38
CA GLN A 50 7.35 2.83 10.83
C GLN A 50 6.94 4.23 11.33
N ARG A 51 7.62 5.28 10.85
CA ARG A 51 7.30 6.66 11.17
C ARG A 51 5.85 7.04 10.85
N VAL A 52 5.30 6.61 9.71
CA VAL A 52 3.92 6.93 9.31
C VAL A 52 2.92 6.27 10.26
N MET A 53 3.20 5.03 10.66
CA MET A 53 2.36 4.33 11.64
C MET A 53 2.43 4.99 13.02
N ASP A 54 3.62 5.42 13.46
CA ASP A 54 3.83 6.02 14.78
C ASP A 54 3.28 7.46 14.88
N GLN A 55 3.25 8.20 13.77
CA GLN A 55 2.77 9.59 13.73
C GLN A 55 1.25 9.72 13.82
N HIS A 56 0.48 8.64 13.61
CA HIS A 56 -0.97 8.68 13.58
C HIS A 56 -1.56 7.76 14.64
N LYS A 57 -2.64 8.19 15.30
CA LYS A 57 -3.40 7.35 16.25
C LYS A 57 -4.36 6.42 15.51
N ILE A 58 -3.86 5.77 14.46
CA ILE A 58 -4.62 4.88 13.58
C ILE A 58 -4.13 3.46 13.82
N SER A 59 -5.06 2.54 14.03
CA SER A 59 -4.76 1.13 14.24
C SER A 59 -4.28 0.45 12.95
N LYS A 60 -3.60 -0.70 13.07
CA LYS A 60 -3.18 -1.48 11.89
C LYS A 60 -4.38 -1.85 11.00
N ASP A 61 -5.52 -2.17 11.60
CA ASP A 61 -6.74 -2.56 10.88
C ASP A 61 -7.35 -1.38 10.10
N GLU A 62 -7.29 -0.17 10.65
CA GLU A 62 -7.73 1.06 9.96
C GLU A 62 -6.79 1.43 8.81
N TRP A 63 -5.47 1.24 8.99
CA TRP A 63 -4.51 1.39 7.89
C TRP A 63 -4.77 0.38 6.78
N GLU A 64 -4.97 -0.89 7.13
CA GLU A 64 -5.32 -1.94 6.18
C GLU A 64 -6.61 -1.61 5.44
N SER A 65 -7.63 -1.11 6.15
CA SER A 65 -8.90 -0.69 5.55
C SER A 65 -8.71 0.47 4.57
N SER A 66 -7.86 1.43 4.91
CA SER A 66 -7.55 2.58 4.06
C SER A 66 -6.82 2.16 2.78
N ILE A 67 -5.80 1.29 2.91
CA ILE A 67 -5.06 0.74 1.76
C ILE A 67 -5.99 -0.12 0.89
N THR A 68 -6.84 -0.94 1.50
CA THR A 68 -7.79 -1.80 0.79
C THR A 68 -8.85 -0.99 0.05
N LYS A 69 -9.26 0.17 0.57
CA LYS A 69 -10.15 1.09 -0.14
C LYS A 69 -9.49 1.63 -1.41
N TRP A 70 -8.24 2.06 -1.34
CA TRP A 70 -7.49 2.50 -2.52
C TRP A 70 -7.21 1.35 -3.50
N TRP A 71 -6.91 0.16 -2.99
CA TRP A 71 -6.68 -1.03 -3.81
C TRP A 71 -7.91 -1.38 -4.68
N GLN A 72 -9.12 -1.19 -4.16
CA GLN A 72 -10.35 -1.41 -4.93
C GLN A 72 -10.48 -0.49 -6.15
N GLU A 73 -9.89 0.71 -6.11
CA GLU A 73 -9.90 1.65 -7.24
C GLU A 73 -8.98 1.20 -8.39
N HIS A 74 -8.01 0.32 -8.11
CA HIS A 74 -7.06 -0.20 -9.11
C HIS A 74 -7.59 -1.42 -9.87
N ARG A 75 -8.88 -1.76 -9.70
CA ARG A 75 -9.46 -2.95 -10.34
C ARG A 75 -9.32 -2.90 -11.86
N GLY A 76 -8.82 -3.98 -12.44
CA GLY A 76 -8.54 -4.10 -13.87
C GLY A 76 -7.14 -3.60 -14.27
N MET A 77 -6.37 -3.04 -13.34
CA MET A 77 -4.98 -2.66 -13.58
C MET A 77 -4.08 -3.89 -13.59
N LEU A 78 -3.23 -4.01 -14.61
CA LEU A 78 -2.23 -5.07 -14.69
C LEU A 78 -1.17 -4.91 -13.59
N ARG A 79 -0.54 -6.02 -13.20
CA ARG A 79 0.48 -6.00 -12.13
C ARG A 79 1.70 -5.19 -12.53
N GLU A 80 2.07 -5.27 -13.80
CA GLU A 80 3.17 -4.52 -14.40
C GLU A 80 2.87 -3.02 -14.41
N ASP A 81 1.64 -2.64 -14.76
CA ASP A 81 1.20 -1.24 -14.75
C ASP A 81 1.18 -0.67 -13.33
N ALA A 82 0.67 -1.44 -12.36
CA ALA A 82 0.70 -1.04 -10.94
C ALA A 82 2.13 -0.84 -10.43
N MET A 83 3.08 -1.67 -10.88
CA MET A 83 4.49 -1.49 -10.54
C MET A 83 5.10 -0.26 -11.20
N MET A 84 4.74 0.04 -12.46
CA MET A 84 5.17 1.26 -13.12
C MET A 84 4.61 2.51 -12.43
N GLU A 85 3.33 2.54 -12.09
CA GLU A 85 2.71 3.65 -11.36
C GLU A 85 3.36 3.86 -9.99
N TYR A 86 3.67 2.77 -9.28
CA TYR A 86 4.44 2.85 -8.03
C TYR A 86 5.78 3.58 -8.24
N LEU A 87 6.54 3.21 -9.27
CA LEU A 87 7.84 3.81 -9.55
C LEU A 87 7.73 5.29 -9.96
N LYS A 88 6.69 5.66 -10.73
CA LYS A 88 6.45 7.05 -11.13
C LYS A 88 6.15 7.96 -9.94
N ILE A 89 5.38 7.46 -8.96
CA ILE A 89 5.02 8.23 -7.76
C ILE A 89 6.19 8.32 -6.79
N ALA A 90 7.05 7.30 -6.77
CA ALA A 90 8.17 7.20 -5.84
C ALA A 90 9.47 7.87 -6.34
N GLN A 91 9.46 8.45 -7.54
CA GLN A 91 10.58 9.17 -8.17
C GLN A 91 10.46 10.68 -7.91
#